data_AF-A0A6P5YSX4-F1
#
_entry.id   AF-A0A6P5YSX4-F1
#
_cell.length_a   1.000
_cell.length_b   1.000
_cell.length_c   1.000
_cell.angle_alpha   90.00
_cell.angle_beta   90.00
_cell.angle_gamma   90.00
#
_symmetry.space_group_name_H-M   'P 1'
#
loop_
_entity.id
_entity.type
_entity.pdbx_description
1 polymer ?
#
loop_
_entity_poly.entity_id
_entity_poly.type
_entity_poly.pdbx_seq_one_letter_code
_entity_poly.pdbx_strand_id
1 'polypeptide(L)'
;MYFYVNSTRVGLCQFPSCVKESSKAPPRRAKVIMASQQKREELDARARQGETVVPGGTGGNSLEAQEHLAEGRSRGGQTRKEQLGREGYRELGSKGGQTRKEQIGTEGYQEMGRKGGLSTTDKSGGERAAKEGIDIDESKYKTRSRSP
;
A
#
# COMPACT_ATOMS: atom_id res chain seq x y z
N MET A 1 -18.88 -56.57 23.05
CA MET A 1 -18.19 -56.65 21.75
C MET A 1 -16.74 -56.22 21.96
N TYR A 2 -15.82 -56.86 21.24
CA TYR A 2 -14.40 -57.05 21.54
C TYR A 2 -13.51 -55.79 21.61
N PHE A 3 -12.32 -56.02 22.17
CA PHE A 3 -11.20 -55.12 22.50
C PHE A 3 -10.18 -54.86 21.35
N TYR A 4 -9.40 -53.78 21.55
CA TYR A 4 -7.96 -53.54 21.27
C TYR A 4 -7.41 -52.91 19.95
N VAL A 5 -6.36 -52.10 20.20
CA VAL A 5 -5.61 -51.07 19.43
C VAL A 5 -4.41 -51.65 18.63
N ASN A 6 -3.99 -51.02 17.51
CA ASN A 6 -2.60 -50.54 17.21
C ASN A 6 -2.22 -50.47 15.70
N SER A 7 -1.37 -49.46 15.39
CA SER A 7 -0.14 -49.53 14.56
C SER A 7 -0.04 -48.66 13.29
N THR A 8 0.71 -47.56 13.44
CA THR A 8 1.79 -47.01 12.60
C THR A 8 1.96 -47.41 11.13
N ARG A 9 2.18 -46.40 10.26
CA ARG A 9 3.28 -46.39 9.26
C ARG A 9 3.63 -44.98 8.76
N VAL A 10 4.85 -44.56 9.07
CA VAL A 10 5.65 -43.51 8.44
C VAL A 10 6.11 -43.95 7.05
N GLY A 11 6.16 -43.02 6.08
CA GLY A 11 6.74 -43.22 4.76
C GLY A 11 7.54 -42.00 4.31
N LEU A 12 8.87 -42.14 4.30
CA LEU A 12 9.87 -41.25 3.68
C LEU A 12 9.98 -41.51 2.17
N CYS A 13 10.32 -40.49 1.37
CA CYS A 13 11.10 -40.50 0.10
C CYS A 13 11.10 -39.07 -0.49
N GLN A 14 12.16 -38.24 -0.38
CA GLN A 14 13.39 -38.13 -1.20
C GLN A 14 13.32 -36.94 -2.21
N PHE A 15 14.22 -35.95 -2.04
CA PHE A 15 14.47 -34.78 -2.93
C PHE A 15 14.87 -35.18 -4.37
N PRO A 16 14.78 -34.24 -5.34
CA PRO A 16 16.04 -33.76 -5.94
C PRO A 16 16.09 -32.25 -6.24
N SER A 17 17.31 -31.71 -6.15
CA SER A 17 17.80 -30.37 -6.48
C SER A 17 17.88 -30.07 -7.99
N CYS A 18 17.72 -28.80 -8.41
CA CYS A 18 18.34 -28.26 -9.64
C CYS A 18 18.60 -26.75 -9.54
N VAL A 19 19.76 -26.32 -10.05
CA VAL A 19 20.45 -25.02 -9.85
C VAL A 19 20.35 -24.11 -11.10
N LYS A 20 20.19 -22.80 -10.85
CA LYS A 20 20.53 -21.55 -11.61
C LYS A 20 20.68 -21.56 -13.14
N GLU A 21 20.09 -20.55 -13.81
CA GLU A 21 20.85 -19.64 -14.69
C GLU A 21 20.14 -18.30 -14.96
N SER A 22 20.88 -17.20 -14.89
CA SER A 22 20.44 -15.81 -15.16
C SER A 22 21.04 -15.34 -16.50
N SER A 23 20.22 -14.84 -17.42
CA SER A 23 20.69 -14.03 -18.56
C SER A 23 19.91 -12.71 -18.65
N LYS A 24 20.67 -11.61 -18.73
CA LYS A 24 20.24 -10.22 -18.58
C LYS A 24 19.91 -9.62 -19.96
N ALA A 25 18.69 -9.13 -20.14
CA ALA A 25 18.11 -8.65 -21.42
C ALA A 25 18.31 -7.12 -21.68
N PRO A 26 18.24 -6.64 -22.95
CA PRO A 26 18.62 -5.28 -23.41
C PRO A 26 17.64 -4.15 -23.01
N PRO A 27 17.99 -2.85 -23.21
CA PRO A 27 17.42 -1.74 -22.43
C PRO A 27 15.96 -1.41 -22.75
N ARG A 28 15.19 -1.23 -21.67
CA ARG A 28 13.72 -1.25 -21.61
C ARG A 28 13.01 0.01 -22.12
N ARG A 29 13.70 1.03 -22.63
CA ARG A 29 13.15 2.40 -22.63
C ARG A 29 12.19 2.72 -23.79
N ALA A 30 12.45 2.25 -25.01
CA ALA A 30 11.51 2.43 -26.14
C ALA A 30 10.29 1.49 -26.07
N LYS A 31 10.47 0.28 -25.54
CA LYS A 31 9.38 -0.66 -25.27
C LYS A 31 8.35 -0.10 -24.28
N VAL A 32 8.79 0.68 -23.29
CA VAL A 32 7.90 1.18 -22.23
C VAL A 32 6.89 2.23 -22.76
N ILE A 33 7.29 3.08 -23.72
CA ILE A 33 6.38 4.12 -24.27
C ILE A 33 5.34 3.49 -25.22
N MET A 34 5.76 2.61 -26.13
CA MET A 34 4.83 1.91 -27.03
C MET A 34 3.90 0.94 -26.27
N ALA A 35 4.43 0.21 -25.28
CA ALA A 35 3.61 -0.65 -24.42
C ALA A 35 2.65 0.17 -23.55
N SER A 36 2.96 1.43 -23.22
CA SER A 36 2.04 2.30 -22.45
C SER A 36 0.88 2.84 -23.26
N GLN A 37 1.05 3.04 -24.57
CA GLN A 37 -0.04 3.44 -25.46
C GLN A 37 -0.92 2.23 -25.80
N GLN A 38 -0.32 1.09 -26.14
CA GLN A 38 -1.04 -0.17 -26.37
C GLN A 38 -1.87 -0.60 -25.15
N LYS A 39 -1.31 -0.45 -23.94
CA LYS A 39 -2.01 -0.79 -22.69
C LYS A 39 -3.12 0.20 -22.32
N ARG A 40 -3.04 1.45 -22.79
CA ARG A 40 -4.12 2.44 -22.63
C ARG A 40 -5.26 2.20 -23.61
N GLU A 41 -4.93 1.90 -24.86
CA GLU A 41 -5.92 1.56 -25.89
C GLU A 41 -6.63 0.24 -25.57
N GLU A 42 -5.92 -0.75 -25.02
CA GLU A 42 -6.51 -1.99 -24.52
C GLU A 42 -7.48 -1.74 -23.36
N LEU A 43 -7.07 -0.93 -22.38
CA LEU A 43 -7.92 -0.56 -21.25
C LEU A 43 -9.13 0.28 -21.67
N ASP A 44 -8.99 1.15 -22.69
CA ASP A 44 -10.07 1.97 -23.25
C ASP A 44 -11.04 1.12 -24.11
N ALA A 45 -10.54 0.15 -24.87
CA ALA A 45 -11.36 -0.82 -25.59
C ALA A 45 -12.14 -1.73 -24.62
N ARG A 46 -11.49 -2.18 -23.54
CA ARG A 46 -12.10 -2.94 -22.45
C ARG A 46 -13.15 -2.12 -21.70
N ALA A 47 -12.88 -0.84 -21.44
CA ALA A 47 -13.86 0.10 -20.88
C ALA A 47 -15.05 0.34 -21.83
N ARG A 48 -14.84 0.45 -23.15
CA ARG A 48 -15.91 0.54 -24.17
C ARG A 48 -16.72 -0.75 -24.30
N GLN A 49 -16.10 -1.90 -24.00
CA GLN A 49 -16.75 -3.19 -23.85
C GLN A 49 -17.44 -3.36 -22.47
N GLY A 50 -17.35 -2.35 -21.59
CA GLY A 50 -17.99 -2.32 -20.29
C GLY A 50 -17.22 -3.08 -19.20
N GLU A 51 -15.89 -3.03 -19.19
CA GLU A 51 -15.01 -3.64 -18.16
C GLU A 51 -14.41 -2.56 -17.21
N THR A 52 -14.43 -2.78 -15.89
CA THR A 52 -13.92 -1.82 -14.88
C THR A 52 -12.39 -1.69 -14.92
N VAL A 53 -11.88 -0.46 -15.07
CA VAL A 53 -10.43 -0.14 -15.10
C VAL A 53 -9.96 0.61 -13.83
N VAL A 54 -10.42 0.19 -12.66
CA VAL A 54 -9.80 0.61 -11.39
C VAL A 54 -9.68 -0.61 -10.47
N PRO A 55 -8.47 -1.09 -10.16
CA PRO A 55 -8.27 -2.34 -9.41
C PRO A 55 -8.64 -2.22 -7.90
N GLY A 56 -9.34 -1.18 -7.46
CA GLY A 56 -9.50 -0.86 -6.04
C GLY A 56 -10.83 -0.21 -5.63
N GLY A 57 -11.92 -0.36 -6.40
CA GLY A 57 -13.22 0.18 -6.02
C GLY A 57 -14.36 -0.76 -6.33
N THR A 58 -15.17 -1.09 -5.33
CA THR A 58 -16.44 -1.80 -5.52
C THR A 58 -17.47 -0.86 -6.16
N GLY A 59 -17.67 -0.96 -7.47
CA GLY A 59 -18.93 -0.57 -8.10
C GLY A 59 -18.81 -0.10 -9.55
N GLY A 60 -19.37 -0.89 -10.46
CA GLY A 60 -19.84 -0.44 -11.77
C GLY A 60 -18.80 -0.31 -12.88
N ASN A 61 -19.01 -1.07 -13.96
CA ASN A 61 -18.15 -1.08 -15.12
C ASN A 61 -18.43 0.03 -16.15
N SER A 62 -19.40 0.91 -15.89
CA SER A 62 -19.72 2.05 -16.76
C SER A 62 -19.07 3.35 -16.25
N LEU A 63 -18.83 4.30 -17.17
CA LEU A 63 -18.40 5.65 -16.83
C LEU A 63 -19.36 6.31 -15.83
N GLU A 64 -20.66 6.19 -16.10
CA GLU A 64 -21.73 6.70 -15.25
C GLU A 64 -21.63 6.15 -13.82
N ALA A 65 -21.35 4.86 -13.65
CA ALA A 65 -21.19 4.28 -12.33
C ALA A 65 -19.92 4.78 -11.61
N GLN A 66 -18.83 5.01 -12.33
CA GLN A 66 -17.61 5.59 -11.75
C GLN A 66 -17.82 7.05 -11.33
N GLU A 67 -18.57 7.83 -12.13
CA GLU A 67 -18.95 9.21 -11.81
C GLU A 67 -19.82 9.25 -10.55
N HIS A 68 -20.86 8.43 -10.47
CA HIS A 68 -21.71 8.34 -9.28
C HIS A 68 -20.96 7.86 -8.03
N LEU A 69 -19.98 6.97 -8.17
CA LEU A 69 -19.11 6.59 -7.05
C LEU A 69 -18.21 7.73 -6.60
N ALA A 70 -17.59 8.45 -7.53
CA ALA A 70 -16.76 9.60 -7.22
C ALA A 70 -17.58 10.69 -6.55
N GLU A 71 -18.78 10.96 -7.07
CA GLU A 71 -19.75 11.87 -6.49
C GLU A 71 -20.17 11.43 -5.08
N GLY A 72 -20.50 10.15 -4.89
CA GLY A 72 -20.85 9.57 -3.59
C GLY A 72 -19.73 9.68 -2.55
N ARG A 73 -18.46 9.46 -2.96
CA ARG A 73 -17.28 9.64 -2.09
C ARG A 73 -17.08 11.10 -1.71
N SER A 74 -17.23 12.01 -2.68
CA SER A 74 -17.13 13.45 -2.45
C SER A 74 -18.22 13.92 -1.48
N ARG A 75 -19.48 13.59 -1.79
CA ARG A 75 -20.65 13.91 -0.95
C ARG A 75 -20.50 13.33 0.46
N GLY A 76 -20.12 12.06 0.59
CA GLY A 76 -19.88 11.44 1.88
C GLY A 76 -18.79 12.14 2.69
N GLY A 77 -17.70 12.57 2.03
CA GLY A 77 -16.66 13.38 2.66
C GLY A 77 -17.15 14.75 3.11
N GLN A 78 -17.97 15.43 2.30
CA GLN A 78 -18.59 16.71 2.63
C GLN A 78 -19.57 16.58 3.81
N THR A 79 -20.47 15.59 3.78
CA THR A 79 -21.40 15.31 4.89
C THR A 79 -20.64 15.03 6.19
N ARG A 80 -19.56 14.23 6.14
CA ARG A 80 -18.72 13.97 7.31
C ARG A 80 -18.04 15.24 7.83
N LYS A 81 -17.61 16.12 6.92
CA LYS A 81 -17.04 17.43 7.23
C LYS A 81 -18.05 18.36 7.89
N GLU A 82 -19.29 18.39 7.42
CA GLU A 82 -20.37 19.18 8.01
C GLU A 82 -20.76 18.66 9.40
N GLN A 83 -20.90 17.34 9.57
CA GLN A 83 -21.25 16.71 10.84
C GLN A 83 -20.21 16.95 11.95
N LEU A 84 -18.92 16.82 11.62
CA LEU A 84 -17.84 16.93 12.59
C LEU A 84 -17.28 18.36 12.73
N GLY A 85 -17.40 19.14 11.67
CA GLY A 85 -16.79 20.47 11.59
C GLY A 85 -15.27 20.45 11.73
N ARG A 86 -14.69 21.63 11.95
CA ARG A 86 -13.24 21.78 12.15
C ARG A 86 -12.74 21.08 13.41
N GLU A 87 -13.50 21.18 14.49
CA GLU A 87 -13.11 20.66 15.80
C GLU A 87 -13.12 19.13 15.82
N GLY A 88 -14.12 18.47 15.21
CA GLY A 88 -14.15 17.02 15.15
C GLY A 88 -12.99 16.42 14.34
N TYR A 89 -12.57 17.07 13.25
CA TYR A 89 -11.36 16.65 12.53
C TYR A 89 -10.08 16.91 13.32
N ARG A 90 -10.01 18.01 14.09
CA ARG A 90 -8.88 18.28 14.99
C ARG A 90 -8.78 17.18 16.07
N GLU A 91 -9.89 16.79 16.66
CA GLU A 91 -9.95 15.73 17.66
C GLU A 91 -9.57 14.37 17.07
N LEU A 92 -10.12 14.00 15.90
CA LEU A 92 -9.77 12.76 15.21
C LEU A 92 -8.28 12.71 14.84
N GLY A 93 -7.73 13.82 14.35
CA GLY A 93 -6.30 13.94 14.07
C GLY A 93 -5.44 13.80 15.32
N SER A 94 -5.85 14.43 16.43
CA SER A 94 -5.16 14.33 17.72
C SER A 94 -5.17 12.89 18.26
N LYS A 95 -6.33 12.24 18.27
CA LYS A 95 -6.47 10.83 18.69
C LYS A 95 -5.62 9.91 17.83
N GLY A 96 -5.65 10.06 16.51
CA GLY A 96 -4.80 9.28 15.60
C GLY A 96 -3.30 9.49 15.87
N GLY A 97 -2.89 10.72 16.15
CA GLY A 97 -1.52 11.05 16.55
C GLY A 97 -1.13 10.40 17.88
N GLN A 98 -2.01 10.43 18.89
CA GLN A 98 -1.80 9.77 20.18
C GLN A 98 -1.67 8.26 20.02
N THR A 99 -2.59 7.60 19.31
CA THR A 99 -2.51 6.17 19.03
C THR A 99 -1.21 5.80 18.33
N ARG A 100 -0.78 6.61 17.35
CA ARG A 100 0.50 6.35 16.67
C ARG A 100 1.68 6.51 17.62
N LYS A 101 1.67 7.53 18.48
CA LYS A 101 2.70 7.75 19.50
C LYS A 101 2.77 6.60 20.50
N GLU A 102 1.63 6.02 20.90
CA GLU A 102 1.60 4.84 21.78
C GLU A 102 2.22 3.62 21.10
N GLN A 103 2.00 3.41 19.80
CA GLN A 103 2.52 2.25 19.06
C GLN A 103 4.05 2.27 18.87
N ILE A 104 4.64 3.44 18.62
CA ILE A 104 6.08 3.59 18.28
C ILE A 104 6.90 4.26 19.38
N GLY A 105 6.24 4.70 20.46
CA GLY A 105 6.85 5.47 21.54
C GLY A 105 7.12 6.94 21.20
N THR A 106 7.49 7.70 22.23
CA THR A 106 7.78 9.14 22.10
C THR A 106 8.96 9.41 21.16
N GLU A 107 10.02 8.61 21.23
CA GLU A 107 11.20 8.77 20.36
C GLU A 107 10.87 8.56 18.88
N GLY A 108 10.16 7.48 18.54
CA GLY A 108 9.75 7.21 17.15
C GLY A 108 8.83 8.30 16.62
N TYR A 109 7.92 8.82 17.45
CA TYR A 109 7.02 9.91 17.05
C TYR A 109 7.76 11.23 16.81
N GLN A 110 8.73 11.56 17.67
CA GLN A 110 9.59 12.74 17.50
C GLN A 110 10.43 12.64 16.22
N GLU A 111 11.04 11.48 15.96
CA GLU A 111 11.88 11.26 14.79
C GLU A 111 11.07 11.35 13.49
N MET A 112 9.84 10.82 13.49
CA MET A 112 8.90 10.99 12.37
C MET A 112 8.52 12.47 12.16
N GLY A 113 8.29 13.21 13.25
CA GLY A 113 8.02 14.65 13.20
C GLY A 113 9.20 15.44 12.64
N ARG A 114 10.44 15.11 13.04
CA ARG A 114 11.68 15.70 12.50
C ARG A 114 11.80 15.44 11.00
N LYS A 115 11.60 14.20 10.56
CA LYS A 115 11.57 13.85 9.14
C LYS A 115 10.47 14.63 8.39
N GLY A 116 9.27 14.75 8.97
CA GLY A 116 8.18 15.53 8.39
C GLY A 116 8.55 17.00 8.19
N GLY A 117 9.14 17.64 9.20
CA GLY A 117 9.54 19.05 9.18
C GLY A 117 10.65 19.39 8.19
N LEU A 118 11.45 18.41 7.76
CA LEU A 118 12.48 18.58 6.73
C LEU A 118 11.91 18.48 5.30
N SER A 119 10.63 18.13 5.15
CA SER A 119 10.02 18.01 3.83
C SER A 119 9.85 19.39 3.19
N THR A 120 10.14 19.47 1.90
CA THR A 120 9.93 20.68 1.08
C THR A 120 9.04 20.36 -0.11
N THR A 121 8.56 21.37 -0.83
CA THR A 121 7.69 21.19 -2.00
C THR A 121 8.27 20.19 -3.00
N ASP A 122 9.60 20.21 -3.21
CA ASP A 122 10.26 19.41 -4.25
C ASP A 122 10.86 18.09 -3.75
N LYS A 123 10.99 17.90 -2.42
CA LYS A 123 11.71 16.76 -1.83
C LYS A 123 11.07 16.27 -0.54
N SER A 124 11.09 14.95 -0.36
CA SER A 124 10.70 14.35 0.90
C SER A 124 11.73 14.69 1.99
N GLY A 125 11.28 14.78 3.23
CA GLY A 125 12.19 15.07 4.34
C GLY A 125 13.24 13.99 4.59
N GLY A 126 13.01 12.75 4.12
CA GLY A 126 14.03 11.69 4.14
C GLY A 126 15.19 11.97 3.17
N GLU A 127 14.88 12.39 1.94
CA GLU A 127 15.90 12.77 0.96
C GLU A 127 16.70 13.99 1.41
N ARG A 128 16.01 14.94 2.05
CA ARG A 128 16.65 16.13 2.58
C ARG A 128 17.55 15.82 3.77
N ALA A 129 17.08 15.00 4.71
CA ALA A 129 17.88 14.53 5.84
C ALA A 129 19.17 13.85 5.38
N ALA A 130 19.07 12.97 4.38
CA ALA A 130 20.24 12.30 3.80
C ALA A 130 21.22 13.29 3.14
N LYS A 131 20.72 14.34 2.47
CA LYS A 131 21.58 15.38 1.86
C LYS A 131 22.27 16.26 2.89
N GLU A 132 21.58 16.60 3.98
CA GLU A 132 22.09 17.46 5.05
C GLU A 132 22.91 16.67 6.09
N GLY A 133 23.04 15.34 5.93
CA GLY A 133 23.78 14.49 6.86
C GLY A 133 23.07 14.29 8.20
N ILE A 134 21.76 14.51 8.25
CA ILE A 134 20.95 14.27 9.45
C ILE A 134 20.64 12.78 9.50
N ASP A 135 21.24 12.08 10.45
CA ASP A 135 20.94 10.66 10.71
C ASP A 135 19.52 10.53 11.27
N ILE A 136 18.64 9.91 10.49
CA ILE A 136 17.25 9.62 10.85
C ILE A 136 17.09 8.11 10.89
N ASP A 137 16.89 7.57 12.10
CA ASP A 137 16.66 6.15 12.28
C ASP A 137 15.24 5.76 11.84
N GLU A 138 15.13 5.25 10.61
CA GLU A 138 13.85 4.79 10.05
C GLU A 138 13.25 3.60 10.80
N SER A 139 14.07 2.83 11.54
CA SER A 139 13.59 1.66 12.27
C SER A 139 12.76 2.05 13.51
N LYS A 140 12.93 3.26 14.03
CA LYS A 140 12.21 3.75 15.22
C LYS A 140 10.73 4.03 15.00
N TYR A 141 10.29 4.26 13.77
CA TYR A 141 8.90 4.67 13.49
C TYR A 141 8.22 3.86 12.38
N LYS A 142 8.96 2.98 11.70
CA LYS A 142 8.37 1.91 10.88
C LYS A 142 7.96 0.78 11.80
N THR A 143 6.66 0.48 11.84
CA THR A 143 6.19 -0.74 12.49
C THR A 143 6.82 -1.92 11.75
N ARG A 144 7.52 -2.80 12.47
CA ARG A 144 7.99 -4.06 11.89
C ARG A 144 6.77 -4.81 11.39
N SER A 145 6.73 -5.12 10.09
CA SER A 145 5.79 -6.09 9.55
C SER A 145 6.04 -7.39 10.32
N ARG A 146 5.12 -7.75 11.20
CA ARG A 146 5.14 -9.04 11.88
C ARG A 146 4.89 -10.06 10.77
N SER A 147 5.97 -10.64 10.24
CA SER A 147 5.88 -11.75 9.29
C SER A 147 5.02 -12.84 9.94
N PRO A 148 4.02 -13.39 9.23
CA PRO A 148 3.10 -14.38 9.78
C PRO A 148 3.83 -15.65 10.23
#